data_AF-A0A925DX91-F1
#
_entry.id   AF-A0A925DX91-F1
#
_cell.length_a   1.000
_cell.length_b   1.000
_cell.length_c   1.000
_cell.angle_alpha   90.00
_cell.angle_beta   90.00
_cell.angle_gamma   90.00
#
_symmetry.space_group_name_H-M   'P 1'
#
loop_
_entity.id
_entity.type
_entity.pdbx_description
1 polymer ?
#
loop_
_entity_poly.entity_id
_entity_poly.type
_entity_poly.pdbx_seq_one_letter_code
_entity_poly.pdbx_strand_id
1 'polypeptide(L)'
;MTKAGLAHTPENEQPFREELRSREGKDFVVNRIIKQINDLVAAGQHRIVADGLYTWTEYKTLKRAFPGELSVVAVVAPKHVRHHRLSIRPIRPLTETEANQRDWAEIENLEKGGPIAIADHFIINDGNMESFDAQIEQTLKDIEF
;
A
#
# COMPACT_ATOMS: atom_id res chain seq x y z
N MET A 1 9.15 13.70 -5.98
CA MET A 1 8.16 14.63 -6.56
C MET A 1 8.43 16.07 -6.18
N THR A 2 7.87 16.65 -5.11
CA THR A 2 8.02 18.10 -4.80
C THR A 2 9.47 18.56 -4.60
N LYS A 3 10.28 17.81 -3.84
CA LYS A 3 11.73 18.11 -3.67
C LYS A 3 12.54 17.96 -4.96
N ALA A 4 12.01 17.24 -5.95
CA ALA A 4 12.61 17.04 -7.27
C ALA A 4 12.00 17.97 -8.34
N GLY A 5 11.09 18.88 -7.97
CA GLY A 5 10.45 19.81 -8.91
C GLY A 5 9.45 19.19 -9.89
N LEU A 6 9.01 17.94 -9.65
CA LEU A 6 8.09 17.23 -10.56
C LEU A 6 6.63 17.38 -10.13
N ALA A 7 5.73 17.58 -11.11
CA ALA A 7 4.28 17.59 -10.92
C ALA A 7 3.75 16.19 -10.57
N HIS A 8 2.74 16.11 -9.71
CA HIS A 8 2.12 14.85 -9.26
C HIS A 8 1.16 14.27 -10.32
N THR A 9 1.73 13.75 -11.39
CA THR A 9 1.02 13.06 -12.47
C THR A 9 1.46 11.60 -12.55
N PRO A 10 0.63 10.68 -13.07
CA PRO A 10 1.00 9.27 -13.22
C PRO A 10 2.33 9.07 -13.98
N GLU A 11 2.54 9.87 -15.03
CA GLU A 11 3.70 9.84 -15.91
C GLU A 11 4.99 10.22 -15.19
N ASN A 12 4.92 11.07 -14.16
CA ASN A 12 6.07 11.46 -13.36
C ASN A 12 6.27 10.55 -12.13
N GLU A 13 5.17 10.10 -11.52
CA GLU A 13 5.22 9.35 -10.27
C GLU A 13 5.80 7.95 -10.45
N GLN A 14 5.44 7.25 -11.53
CA GLN A 14 5.92 5.89 -11.77
C GLN A 14 7.44 5.86 -12.04
N PRO A 15 7.99 6.62 -13.01
CA PRO A 15 9.44 6.61 -13.26
C PRO A 15 10.23 7.09 -12.05
N PHE A 16 9.74 8.11 -11.33
CA PHE A 16 10.41 8.61 -10.14
C PHE A 16 10.50 7.55 -9.04
N ARG A 17 9.43 6.76 -8.81
CA ARG A 17 9.44 5.66 -7.83
C ARG A 17 10.38 4.54 -8.25
N GLU A 18 10.38 4.18 -9.54
CA GLU A 18 11.22 3.11 -10.07
C GLU A 18 12.71 3.50 -10.05
N GLU A 19 13.05 4.72 -10.49
CA GLU A 19 14.41 5.26 -10.45
C GLU A 19 14.96 5.34 -9.01
N LEU A 20 14.15 5.85 -8.07
CA LEU A 20 14.56 5.95 -6.67
C LEU A 20 14.90 4.57 -6.08
N ARG A 21 14.10 3.54 -6.41
CA ARG A 21 14.35 2.16 -5.98
C ARG A 21 15.54 1.53 -6.69
N SER A 22 15.76 1.88 -7.96
CA SER A 22 16.94 1.43 -8.71
C SER A 22 18.24 2.02 -8.14
N ARG A 23 18.23 3.29 -7.76
CA ARG A 23 19.42 4.00 -7.26
C ARG A 23 19.73 3.68 -5.80
N GLU A 24 18.72 3.73 -4.93
CA GLU A 24 18.92 3.64 -3.47
C GLU A 24 18.69 2.20 -2.95
N GLY A 25 18.24 1.28 -3.81
CA GLY A 25 17.86 -0.08 -3.46
C GLY A 25 16.40 -0.20 -3.01
N LYS A 26 15.82 -1.40 -3.19
CA LYS A 26 14.41 -1.69 -2.83
C LYS A 26 14.11 -1.45 -1.34
N ASP A 27 15.12 -1.52 -0.48
CA ASP A 27 14.99 -1.35 0.98
C ASP A 27 15.00 0.12 1.44
N PHE A 28 15.34 1.08 0.58
CA PHE A 28 15.52 2.48 0.99
C PHE A 28 14.26 3.08 1.62
N VAL A 29 13.11 2.85 0.98
CA VAL A 29 11.83 3.41 1.45
C VAL A 29 11.41 2.77 2.77
N VAL A 30 11.48 1.44 2.88
CA VAL A 30 11.08 0.73 4.10
C VAL A 30 11.98 1.04 5.28
N ASN A 31 13.29 1.22 5.10
CA ASN A 31 14.18 1.60 6.19
C ASN A 31 13.83 2.98 6.78
N ARG A 32 13.37 3.91 5.94
CA ARG A 32 12.87 5.20 6.41
C ARG A 32 11.54 5.07 7.16
N ILE A 33 10.65 4.21 6.69
CA ILE A 33 9.39 3.90 7.38
C ILE A 33 9.67 3.26 8.75
N ILE A 34 10.59 2.29 8.82
CA ILE A 34 11.02 1.66 10.09
C ILE A 34 11.54 2.72 11.06
N LYS A 35 12.37 3.66 10.60
CA LYS A 35 12.82 4.76 11.45
C LYS A 35 11.65 5.59 11.97
N GLN A 36 10.69 5.96 11.12
CA GLN A 36 9.51 6.73 11.53
C GLN A 36 8.65 5.98 12.56
N ILE A 37 8.44 4.67 12.35
CA ILE A 37 7.72 3.81 13.31
C ILE A 37 8.46 3.82 14.66
N ASN A 38 9.78 3.60 14.68
CA ASN A 38 10.56 3.63 15.91
C ASN A 38 10.53 5.01 16.61
N ASP A 39 10.57 6.10 15.86
CA ASP A 39 10.44 7.46 16.42
C ASP A 39 9.05 7.64 17.09
N LEU A 40 7.97 7.10 16.49
CA LEU A 40 6.62 7.12 17.07
C LEU A 40 6.52 6.25 18.32
N VAL A 41 7.10 5.04 18.31
CA VAL A 41 7.19 4.16 19.47
C VAL A 41 7.93 4.85 20.62
N ALA A 42 9.07 5.50 20.32
CA ALA A 42 9.84 6.27 21.31
C ALA A 42 9.05 7.46 21.87
N ALA A 43 8.12 8.02 21.10
CA ALA A 43 7.18 9.06 21.54
C ALA A 43 5.97 8.51 22.30
N GLY A 44 5.93 7.22 22.62
CA GLY A 44 4.87 6.57 23.41
C GLY A 44 3.65 6.14 22.58
N GLN A 45 3.76 6.08 21.25
CA GLN A 45 2.68 5.54 20.43
C GLN A 45 2.70 4.01 20.47
N HIS A 46 1.54 3.41 20.76
CA HIS A 46 1.37 1.95 20.84
C HIS A 46 0.61 1.37 19.64
N ARG A 47 0.00 2.23 18.82
CA ARG A 47 -0.87 1.87 17.70
C ARG A 47 -0.48 2.70 16.49
N ILE A 48 0.14 2.07 15.51
CA ILE A 48 0.76 2.75 14.37
C ILE A 48 0.24 2.11 13.08
N VAL A 49 -0.34 2.94 12.21
CA VAL A 49 -0.77 2.53 10.87
C VAL A 49 0.27 3.00 9.86
N ALA A 50 0.90 2.05 9.17
CA ALA A 50 1.72 2.31 8.01
C ALA A 50 0.91 2.03 6.73
N ASP A 51 0.47 3.09 6.05
CA ASP A 51 -0.25 2.96 4.79
C ASP A 51 0.73 2.78 3.61
N GLY A 52 0.45 1.80 2.75
CA GLY A 52 1.15 1.59 1.49
C GLY A 52 2.33 0.63 1.54
N LEU A 53 2.10 -0.62 1.94
CA LEU A 53 3.05 -1.73 1.75
C LEU A 53 3.03 -2.18 0.27
N TYR A 54 4.12 -1.95 -0.47
CA TYR A 54 4.13 -2.14 -1.92
C TYR A 54 4.88 -3.41 -2.33
N THR A 55 6.08 -3.64 -1.83
CA THR A 55 6.91 -4.73 -2.37
C THR A 55 7.03 -5.91 -1.41
N TRP A 56 7.26 -7.10 -1.97
CA TRP A 56 7.58 -8.29 -1.17
C TRP A 56 8.82 -8.10 -0.30
N THR A 57 9.80 -7.32 -0.78
CA THR A 57 10.98 -6.96 -0.01
C THR A 57 10.63 -6.09 1.18
N GLU A 58 9.81 -5.05 1.00
CA GLU A 58 9.33 -4.18 2.08
C GLU A 58 8.62 -5.01 3.16
N TYR A 59 7.77 -5.97 2.77
CA TYR A 59 7.09 -6.87 3.71
C TYR A 59 8.08 -7.67 4.57
N LYS A 60 9.04 -8.36 3.94
CA LYS A 60 10.04 -9.17 4.67
C LYS A 60 10.90 -8.31 5.59
N THR A 61 11.24 -7.09 5.17
CA THR A 61 12.03 -6.16 5.98
C THR A 61 11.25 -5.68 7.19
N LEU A 62 9.96 -5.31 7.03
CA LEU A 62 9.09 -4.97 8.16
C LEU A 62 8.87 -6.15 9.11
N LYS A 63 8.61 -7.37 8.59
CA LYS A 63 8.38 -8.55 9.41
C LYS A 63 9.59 -8.91 10.28
N ARG A 64 10.81 -8.68 9.78
CA ARG A 64 12.06 -8.84 10.55
C ARG A 64 12.28 -7.73 11.58
N ALA A 65 11.88 -6.49 11.25
CA ALA A 65 12.03 -5.34 12.13
C ALA A 65 11.04 -5.37 13.31
N PHE A 66 9.83 -5.88 13.08
CA PHE A 66 8.73 -5.93 14.06
C PHE A 66 8.16 -7.35 14.21
N PRO A 67 8.97 -8.32 14.68
CA PRO A 67 8.53 -9.70 14.82
C PRO A 67 7.45 -9.81 15.89
N GLY A 68 6.30 -10.40 15.55
CA GLY A 68 5.16 -10.57 16.46
C GLY A 68 4.24 -9.34 16.59
N GLU A 69 4.71 -8.16 16.17
CA GLU A 69 3.99 -6.88 16.31
C GLU A 69 3.39 -6.38 14.98
N LEU A 70 3.83 -6.94 13.84
CA LEU A 70 3.31 -6.57 12.52
C LEU A 70 2.08 -7.41 12.14
N SER A 71 0.94 -6.74 12.03
CA SER A 71 -0.28 -7.23 11.37
C SER A 71 -0.43 -6.59 9.98
N VAL A 72 -0.69 -7.41 8.96
CA VAL A 72 -0.87 -6.97 7.57
C VAL A 72 -2.34 -7.12 7.17
N VAL A 73 -2.96 -6.01 6.80
CA VAL A 73 -4.36 -5.98 6.34
C VAL A 73 -4.40 -5.61 4.86
N ALA A 74 -4.94 -6.49 4.03
CA ALA A 74 -5.15 -6.24 2.61
C ALA A 74 -6.58 -5.76 2.34
N VAL A 75 -6.72 -4.53 1.85
CA VAL A 75 -7.99 -4.03 1.31
C VAL A 75 -8.07 -4.37 -0.17
N VAL A 76 -9.01 -5.23 -0.54
CA VAL A 76 -9.14 -5.75 -1.91
C VAL A 76 -10.53 -5.51 -2.46
N ALA A 77 -10.63 -5.44 -3.79
CA ALA A 77 -11.90 -5.35 -4.49
C ALA A 77 -11.80 -6.06 -5.85
N PRO A 78 -12.90 -6.61 -6.39
CA PRO A 78 -12.93 -7.20 -7.71
C PRO A 78 -12.42 -6.22 -8.78
N LYS A 79 -11.70 -6.74 -9.77
CA LYS A 79 -11.09 -5.94 -10.85
C LYS A 79 -12.08 -4.96 -11.49
N HIS A 80 -13.27 -5.45 -11.86
CA HIS A 80 -14.28 -4.62 -12.53
C HIS A 80 -14.77 -3.46 -11.65
N VAL A 81 -14.88 -3.65 -10.33
CA VAL A 81 -15.24 -2.59 -9.37
C VAL A 81 -14.11 -1.55 -9.28
N ARG A 82 -12.85 -1.99 -9.16
CA ARG A 82 -11.69 -1.09 -9.13
C ARG A 82 -11.59 -0.26 -10.41
N HIS A 83 -11.72 -0.90 -11.56
CA HIS A 83 -11.64 -0.24 -12.87
C HIS A 83 -12.77 0.79 -13.05
N HIS A 84 -14.01 0.44 -12.67
CA HIS A 84 -15.12 1.39 -12.70
C HIS A 84 -14.85 2.62 -11.81
N ARG A 85 -14.39 2.41 -10.56
CA ARG A 85 -14.04 3.52 -9.66
C ARG A 85 -12.91 4.39 -10.22
N LEU A 86 -11.92 3.78 -10.88
CA LEU A 86 -10.81 4.50 -11.52
C LEU A 86 -11.22 5.31 -12.75
N SER A 87 -12.25 4.89 -13.48
CA SER A 87 -12.70 5.61 -14.67
C SER A 87 -13.57 6.83 -14.35
N ILE A 88 -14.30 6.79 -13.23
CA ILE A 88 -15.20 7.89 -12.82
C ILE A 88 -14.59 8.84 -11.78
N ARG A 89 -13.39 8.56 -11.26
CA ARG A 89 -12.82 9.40 -10.19
C ARG A 89 -12.56 10.83 -10.70
N PRO A 90 -12.87 11.87 -9.89
CA PRO A 90 -12.74 13.26 -10.34
C PRO A 90 -11.30 13.68 -10.68
N ILE A 91 -10.31 13.05 -10.04
CA ILE A 91 -8.90 13.42 -10.16
C ILE A 91 -8.13 12.23 -10.75
N ARG A 92 -7.47 12.49 -11.89
CA ARG A 92 -6.65 11.52 -12.65
C ARG A 92 -7.43 10.28 -13.09
N PRO A 93 -8.62 10.38 -13.71
CA PRO A 93 -9.34 9.19 -14.18
C PRO A 93 -8.46 8.34 -15.10
N LEU A 94 -8.67 7.03 -15.11
CA LEU A 94 -7.95 6.11 -15.99
C LEU A 94 -8.92 5.44 -16.96
N THR A 95 -8.49 5.28 -18.19
CA THR A 95 -9.10 4.39 -19.17
C THR A 95 -8.93 2.92 -18.75
N GLU A 96 -9.73 2.03 -19.33
CA GLU A 96 -9.60 0.59 -19.11
C GLU A 96 -8.18 0.09 -19.45
N THR A 97 -7.60 0.59 -20.54
CA THR A 97 -6.23 0.22 -20.96
C THR A 97 -5.19 0.66 -19.94
N GLU A 98 -5.24 1.92 -19.47
CA GLU A 98 -4.31 2.43 -18.45
C GLU A 98 -4.48 1.71 -17.11
N ALA A 99 -5.72 1.37 -16.71
CA ALA A 99 -5.99 0.61 -15.50
C ALA A 99 -5.39 -0.81 -15.58
N ASN A 100 -5.52 -1.49 -16.72
CA ASN A 100 -4.90 -2.81 -16.93
C ASN A 100 -3.37 -2.75 -16.90
N GLN A 101 -2.77 -1.79 -17.61
CA GLN A 101 -1.32 -1.59 -17.61
C GLN A 101 -0.80 -1.31 -16.21
N ARG A 102 -1.53 -0.49 -15.45
CA ARG A 102 -1.21 -0.22 -14.05
C ARG A 102 -1.29 -1.48 -13.20
N ASP A 103 -2.37 -2.26 -13.28
CA ASP A 103 -2.49 -3.51 -12.53
C ASP A 103 -1.30 -4.45 -12.79
N TRP A 104 -0.88 -4.61 -14.06
CA TRP A 104 0.30 -5.41 -14.40
C TRP A 104 1.58 -4.85 -13.82
N ALA A 105 1.85 -3.55 -13.96
CA ALA A 105 3.04 -2.93 -13.40
C ALA A 105 3.11 -3.06 -11.86
N GLU A 106 1.98 -2.91 -11.18
CA GLU A 106 1.87 -3.03 -9.73
C GLU A 106 2.12 -4.49 -9.26
N ILE A 107 1.63 -5.48 -10.01
CA ILE A 107 1.83 -6.90 -9.71
C ILE A 107 3.26 -7.36 -10.03
N GLU A 108 3.75 -7.05 -11.23
CA GLU A 108 4.97 -7.62 -11.79
C GLU A 108 6.21 -6.81 -11.40
N ASN A 109 6.17 -5.48 -11.55
CA ASN A 109 7.36 -4.64 -11.32
C ASN A 109 7.53 -4.30 -9.84
N LEU A 110 6.41 -4.10 -9.13
CA LEU A 110 6.42 -3.76 -7.70
C LEU A 110 6.20 -4.96 -6.78
N GLU A 111 5.87 -6.13 -7.32
CA GLU A 111 5.72 -7.37 -6.54
C GLU A 111 4.61 -7.26 -5.47
N LYS A 112 3.57 -6.44 -5.70
CA LYS A 112 2.46 -6.22 -4.74
C LYS A 112 1.61 -7.46 -4.46
N GLY A 113 1.63 -8.43 -5.37
CA GLY A 113 0.90 -9.68 -5.18
C GLY A 113 1.33 -10.44 -3.92
N GLY A 114 2.63 -10.41 -3.60
CA GLY A 114 3.17 -11.10 -2.42
C GLY A 114 2.59 -10.58 -1.10
N PRO A 115 2.74 -9.28 -0.79
CA PRO A 115 2.16 -8.67 0.42
C PRO A 115 0.64 -8.86 0.55
N ILE A 116 -0.11 -8.82 -0.56
CA ILE A 116 -1.56 -9.08 -0.54
C ILE A 116 -1.84 -10.55 -0.21
N ALA A 117 -1.15 -11.49 -0.85
CA ALA A 117 -1.41 -12.92 -0.69
C ALA A 117 -1.05 -13.46 0.71
N ILE A 118 -0.10 -12.84 1.41
CA ILE A 118 0.34 -13.25 2.75
C ILE A 118 -0.39 -12.52 3.88
N ALA A 119 -1.29 -11.58 3.57
CA ALA A 119 -1.93 -10.74 4.58
C ALA A 119 -2.64 -11.57 5.65
N ASP A 120 -2.57 -11.09 6.90
CA ASP A 120 -3.22 -11.73 8.04
C ASP A 120 -4.75 -11.57 7.95
N HIS A 121 -5.21 -10.43 7.41
CA HIS A 121 -6.64 -10.12 7.24
C HIS A 121 -6.93 -9.54 5.85
N PHE A 122 -8.13 -9.82 5.36
CA PHE A 122 -8.65 -9.28 4.10
C PHE A 122 -9.93 -8.50 4.36
N ILE A 123 -9.97 -7.26 3.87
CA ILE A 123 -11.18 -6.45 3.83
C ILE A 123 -11.66 -6.40 2.38
N ILE A 124 -12.84 -6.95 2.12
CA ILE A 124 -13.42 -7.02 0.78
C ILE A 124 -14.30 -5.78 0.56
N ASN A 125 -13.83 -4.85 -0.27
CA ASN A 125 -14.49 -3.60 -0.60
C ASN A 125 -15.26 -3.69 -1.92
N ASP A 126 -16.29 -4.52 -1.93
CA ASP A 126 -17.26 -4.68 -3.02
C ASP A 126 -18.72 -4.34 -2.63
N GLY A 127 -18.96 -3.98 -1.37
CA GLY A 127 -20.25 -3.57 -0.83
C GLY A 127 -20.41 -2.06 -0.63
N ASN A 128 -21.29 -1.69 0.30
CA ASN A 128 -21.53 -0.31 0.73
C ASN A 128 -20.57 0.10 1.85
N MET A 129 -20.57 1.39 2.21
CA MET A 129 -19.68 1.89 3.27
C MET A 129 -19.96 1.25 4.62
N GLU A 130 -21.22 0.99 4.95
CA GLU A 130 -21.59 0.36 6.23
C GLU A 130 -20.95 -1.04 6.37
N SER A 131 -20.96 -1.83 5.30
CA SER A 131 -20.33 -3.15 5.27
C SER A 131 -18.80 -3.08 5.30
N PHE A 132 -18.22 -2.03 4.71
CA PHE A 132 -16.78 -1.81 4.71
C PHE A 132 -16.30 -1.38 6.10
N ASP A 133 -17.01 -0.44 6.74
CA ASP A 133 -16.74 0.02 8.10
C ASP A 133 -16.87 -1.12 9.11
N ALA A 134 -17.91 -1.96 8.98
CA ALA A 134 -18.07 -3.13 9.82
C ALA A 134 -16.91 -4.14 9.71
N GLN A 135 -16.37 -4.36 8.50
CA GLN A 135 -15.19 -5.21 8.30
C GLN A 135 -13.92 -4.59 8.90
N ILE A 136 -13.76 -3.27 8.81
CA ILE A 136 -12.65 -2.56 9.48
C ILE A 136 -12.76 -2.75 10.99
N GLU A 137 -13.93 -2.48 11.58
CA GLU A 137 -14.14 -2.62 13.02
C GLU A 137 -13.87 -4.04 13.51
N GLN A 138 -14.29 -5.05 12.75
CA GLN A 138 -14.00 -6.44 13.08
C GLN A 138 -12.50 -6.73 13.02
N THR A 139 -11.83 -6.28 11.95
CA THR A 139 -10.39 -6.48 11.79
C THR A 139 -9.60 -5.81 12.92
N LEU A 140 -9.98 -4.59 13.33
CA LEU A 140 -9.34 -3.88 14.43
C LEU A 140 -9.49 -4.63 15.77
N LYS A 141 -10.65 -5.25 16.02
CA LYS A 141 -10.86 -6.11 17.20
C LYS A 141 -9.99 -7.36 17.15
N ASP A 142 -9.92 -8.01 15.99
CA ASP A 142 -9.18 -9.27 15.81
C ASP A 142 -7.67 -9.10 16.03
N ILE A 143 -7.12 -7.95 15.65
CA ILE A 143 -5.69 -7.62 15.84
C ILE A 143 -5.40 -6.87 17.15
N GLU A 144 -6.39 -6.75 18.04
CA GLU A 144 -6.29 -6.04 19.33
C GLU A 144 -5.79 -4.58 19.20
N PHE A 145 -6.18 -3.91 18.11
CA PHE A 145 -5.78 -2.52 17.82
C PHE A 145 -6.43 -1.50 18.76
#